data_AF-A0A966CN14-F1
#
_entry.id   AF-A0A966CN14-F1
#
_cell.length_a   1.000
_cell.length_b   1.000
_cell.length_c   1.000
_cell.angle_alpha   90.00
_cell.angle_beta   90.00
_cell.angle_gamma   90.00
#
_symmetry.space_group_name_H-M   'P 1'
#
loop_
_entity.id
_entity.type
_entity.pdbx_description
1 polymer ?
#
loop_
_entity_poly.entity_id
_entity_poly.type
_entity_poly.pdbx_seq_one_letter_code
_entity_poly.pdbx_strand_id
1 'polypeptide(L)' 'MRTILQIACSGKVVQNSLRIALVVGTVLNLVNQGEAILAGAAISWLHIVLNYLVPYCVASYSAAKNEATSRENS' A
#
# COMPACT_ATOMS: atom_id res chain seq x y z
N MET A 1 -22.79 -12.83 -5.57
CA MET A 1 -21.76 -11.86 -6.00
C MET A 1 -20.88 -11.53 -4.82
N ARG A 2 -19.56 -11.75 -4.89
CA ARG A 2 -18.64 -11.27 -3.86
C ARG A 2 -18.40 -9.78 -4.09
N THR A 3 -18.55 -8.96 -3.06
CA THR A 3 -18.35 -7.50 -3.15
C THR A 3 -16.87 -7.16 -3.33
N ILE A 4 -16.56 -6.00 -3.90
CA ILE A 4 -15.18 -5.47 -4.06
C ILE A 4 -14.39 -5.57 -2.74
N LEU A 5 -15.04 -5.30 -1.60
CA LEU A 5 -14.45 -5.44 -0.26
C LEU A 5 -14.04 -6.87 0.08
N GLN A 6 -14.83 -7.89 -0.27
CA GLN A 6 -14.48 -9.29 -0.04
C GLN A 6 -13.33 -9.75 -0.93
N ILE A 7 -13.20 -9.17 -2.11
CA ILE A 7 -12.09 -9.44 -3.04
C ILE A 7 -10.81 -8.76 -2.53
N ALA A 8 -10.92 -7.51 -2.07
CA ALA A 8 -9.83 -6.76 -1.44
C ALA A 8 -9.28 -7.51 -0.20
N CYS A 9 -10.16 -8.14 0.59
CA CYS A 9 -9.79 -8.95 1.74
C CYS A 9 -9.37 -10.40 1.39
N SER A 10 -9.25 -10.76 0.11
CA SER A 10 -8.76 -12.09 -0.26
C SER A 10 -7.26 -12.21 0.06
N GLY A 11 -6.83 -13.37 0.57
CA GLY A 11 -5.45 -13.57 1.03
C GLY A 11 -4.38 -13.26 -0.03
N LYS A 12 -4.66 -13.55 -1.31
CA LYS A 12 -3.77 -13.20 -2.43
C LYS A 12 -3.66 -11.69 -2.63
N VAL A 13 -4.79 -10.97 -2.62
CA VAL A 13 -4.79 -9.51 -2.77
C VAL A 13 -4.09 -8.85 -1.59
N VAL A 14 -4.41 -9.26 -0.36
CA VAL A 14 -3.76 -8.74 0.85
C VAL A 14 -2.24 -8.95 0.80
N GLN A 15 -1.77 -10.16 0.48
CA GLN A 15 -0.34 -10.47 0.43
C GLN A 15 0.40 -9.64 -0.62
N ASN A 16 -0.18 -9.46 -1.80
CA ASN A 16 0.44 -8.67 -2.86
C ASN A 16 0.46 -7.17 -2.50
N SER A 17 -0.63 -6.66 -1.94
CA SER A 17 -0.73 -5.28 -1.48
C SER A 17 0.22 -4.97 -0.32
N LEU A 18 0.40 -5.91 0.61
CA LEU A 18 1.35 -5.76 1.72
C LEU A 18 2.79 -5.67 1.18
N ARG A 19 3.14 -6.49 0.19
CA ARG A 19 4.48 -6.48 -0.42
C ARG A 19 4.77 -5.16 -1.13
N ILE A 20 3.79 -4.65 -1.88
CA ILE A 20 3.89 -3.34 -2.54
C ILE A 20 4.00 -2.22 -1.50
N ALA A 21 3.17 -2.26 -0.46
CA ALA A 21 3.21 -1.29 0.63
C ALA A 21 4.56 -1.23 1.33
N LEU A 22 5.18 -2.39 1.59
CA LEU A 22 6.49 -2.47 2.21
C LEU A 22 7.57 -1.85 1.30
N VAL A 23 7.65 -2.28 0.03
CA VAL A 23 8.69 -1.77 -0.89
C VAL A 23 8.51 -0.28 -1.14
N VAL A 24 7.32 0.14 -1.55
CA VAL A 24 7.04 1.54 -1.89
C VAL A 24 7.10 2.41 -0.64
N GLY A 25 6.58 1.94 0.49
CA GLY A 25 6.60 2.68 1.75
C GLY A 25 7.99 2.85 2.32
N THR A 26 8.88 1.85 2.19
CA THR A 26 10.30 2.01 2.55
C THR A 26 10.99 3.04 1.66
N VAL A 27 10.75 3.03 0.34
CA VAL A 27 11.31 4.03 -0.57
C VAL A 27 10.79 5.43 -0.25
N LEU A 28 9.48 5.59 -0.07
CA LEU A 28 8.86 6.87 0.29
C LEU A 28 9.42 7.40 1.61
N ASN A 29 9.62 6.51 2.59
CA ASN A 29 10.21 6.89 3.86
C ASN A 29 11.66 7.37 3.74
N LEU A 30 12.45 6.72 2.88
CA LEU A 30 13.82 7.14 2.59
C LEU A 30 13.86 8.51 1.89
N VAL A 31 12.94 8.76 0.94
CA VAL A 31 12.87 10.05 0.24
C VAL A 31 12.35 11.17 1.16
N ASN A 32 11.29 10.93 1.93
CA ASN A 32 10.66 11.97 2.77
C ASN A 32 11.43 12.28 4.04
N GLN A 33 12.08 11.29 4.66
CA GLN A 33 12.71 11.45 5.97
C GLN A 33 14.17 11.02 6.00
N GLY A 34 14.75 10.52 4.91
CA GLY A 34 16.18 10.18 4.85
C GLY A 34 17.07 11.38 5.14
N GLU A 35 16.79 12.53 4.52
CA GLU A 35 17.48 13.80 4.78
C GLU A 35 17.30 14.27 6.23
N ALA A 36 16.10 14.14 6.80
CA ALA A 36 15.80 14.53 8.19
C ALA A 36 16.50 13.62 9.22
N ILE A 37 16.57 12.31 8.95
CA ILE A 37 17.31 11.33 9.76
C ILE A 37 18.81 11.61 9.70
N LEU A 38 19.34 11.91 8.51
CA LEU A 38 20.75 12.29 8.31
C LEU A 38 21.09 13.64 8.97
N ALA A 39 20.13 14.57 9.02
CA ALA A 39 20.27 15.87 9.67
C ALA A 39 20.01 15.85 11.19
N GLY A 40 19.66 14.70 11.78
CA GLY A 40 19.35 14.58 13.22
C GLY A 40 18.05 15.26 13.67
N ALA A 41 17.13 15.54 12.74
CA ALA A 41 15.86 16.19 13.01
C ALA A 41 14.82 15.21 13.60
N ALA A 42 13.83 15.76 14.32
CA ALA A 42 12.78 14.96 14.93
C ALA A 42 11.96 14.19 13.87
N ILE A 43 11.89 12.88 14.03
CA ILE A 43 11.17 11.97 13.13
C ILE A 43 9.66 12.18 13.29
N SER A 44 8.95 12.37 12.17
CA SER A 44 7.49 12.47 12.16
C SER A 44 6.87 11.09 11.97
N TRP A 45 6.38 10.51 13.06
CA TRP A 45 5.68 9.22 13.06
C TRP A 45 4.47 9.18 12.12
N LEU A 46 3.76 10.31 11.95
CA LEU A 46 2.62 10.40 11.03
C LEU A 46 3.07 10.22 9.58
N HIS A 47 4.20 10.83 9.19
CA HIS A 47 4.76 10.66 7.84
C HIS A 47 5.20 9.21 7.59
N ILE A 48 5.79 8.55 8.58
CA ILE A 48 6.15 7.13 8.46
C ILE A 48 4.88 6.31 8.18
N VAL A 49 3.84 6.48 8.99
CA VAL A 49 2.58 5.74 8.81
C VAL A 49 1.97 5.99 7.44
N LEU A 50 1.89 7.25 6.99
CA LEU A 50 1.35 7.59 5.67
C LEU A 50 2.16 6.99 4.53
N ASN A 51 3.50 6.97 4.65
CA ASN A 51 4.38 6.38 3.64
C ASN A 51 4.08 4.90 3.40
N TYR A 52 3.68 4.14 4.43
CA TYR A 52 3.27 2.73 4.27
C TYR A 52 1.77 2.57 3.96
N LEU A 53 0.92 3.41 4.54
CA LEU A 53 -0.54 3.29 4.44
C LEU A 53 -1.05 3.65 3.04
N VAL A 54 -0.53 4.71 2.44
CA VAL A 54 -0.93 5.16 1.10
C VAL A 54 -0.70 4.08 0.03
N PRO A 55 0.51 3.51 -0.14
CA PRO A 55 0.73 2.47 -1.13
C PRO A 55 -0.03 1.17 -0.83
N TYR A 56 -0.27 0.84 0.44
CA TYR A 56 -1.14 -0.27 0.82
C TYR A 56 -2.58 -0.10 0.32
N CYS A 57 -3.17 1.08 0.55
CA CYS A 57 -4.52 1.40 0.12
C CYS A 57 -4.64 1.39 -1.41
N VAL A 58 -3.68 2.00 -2.11
CA VAL A 58 -3.63 2.04 -3.58
C VAL A 58 -3.49 0.63 -4.16
N ALA A 59 -2.58 -0.19 -3.63
CA ALA A 59 -2.39 -1.56 -4.10
C ALA A 59 -3.63 -2.44 -3.84
N SER A 60 -4.25 -2.32 -2.68
CA SER A 60 -5.47 -3.07 -2.32
C SER A 60 -6.65 -2.71 -3.21
N TYR A 61 -6.86 -1.42 -3.48
CA TYR A 61 -7.91 -0.96 -4.39
C TYR A 61 -7.65 -1.43 -5.83
N SER A 62 -6.43 -1.28 -6.32
CA SER A 62 -6.05 -1.66 -7.70
C SER A 62 -6.23 -3.16 -7.93
N ALA A 63 -5.79 -3.98 -6.98
CA ALA A 63 -5.95 -5.43 -7.04
C ALA A 63 -7.42 -5.87 -6.96
N ALA A 64 -8.21 -5.24 -6.09
CA ALA A 64 -9.65 -5.54 -6.00
C ALA A 64 -10.41 -5.17 -7.27
N LYS A 65 -10.07 -4.02 -7.88
CA LYS A 65 -10.61 -3.60 -9.18
C LYS A 65 -10.22 -4.56 -10.29
N ASN A 66 -8.95 -4.96 -10.37
CA ASN A 66 -8.46 -5.86 -11.42
C ASN A 66 -9.13 -7.25 -11.38
N GLU A 67 -9.32 -7.81 -10.19
CA GLU A 67 -10.02 -9.09 -10.01
C GLU A 67 -11.52 -8.96 -10.34
N ALA A 68 -12.17 -7.84 -10.00
CA ALA A 68 -13.56 -7.61 -10.39
C ALA A 68 -13.73 -7.51 -11.91
N THR A 69 -12.84 -6.79 -12.60
CA THR A 69 -12.84 -6.71 -14.07
C THR A 69 -12.53 -8.06 -14.73
N SER A 70 -11.62 -8.86 -14.17
CA SER A 70 -11.32 -10.20 -14.69
C SER A 70 -12.52 -11.17 -14.60
N ARG A 71 -13.41 -10.95 -13.62
CA ARG A 71 -14.63 -11.75 -13.41
C ARG A 71 -15.79 -11.34 -14.33
N GLU A 72 -15.82 -10.09 -14.78
CA GLU A 72 -16.82 -9.61 -15.76
C GLU A 72 -16.54 -10.13 -17.17
N ASN A 73 -15.25 -10.36 -17.49
CA ASN A 73 -14.79 -10.85 -18.79
C ASN A 73 -14.80 -12.39 -18.92
N SER A 74 -15.35 -13.13 -17.95
CA SER A 74 -15.46 -14.61 -17.95
C SER A 74 -16.92 -15.05 -17.96
#